data_AF-A0A3B3HUI9-F1
#
_entry.id   AF-A0A3B3HUI9-F1
#
_cell.length_a   1.000
_cell.length_b   1.000
_cell.length_c   1.000
_cell.angle_alpha   90.00
_cell.angle_beta   90.00
_cell.angle_gamma   90.00
#
_symmetry.space_group_name_H-M   'P 1'
#
loop_
_entity.id
_entity.type
_entity.pdbx_description
1 polymer ?
#
loop_
_entity_poly.entity_id
_entity_poly.type
_entity_poly.pdbx_seq_one_letter_code
_entity_poly.pdbx_strand_id
1 'polypeptide(L)'
;EYMQMNLVNSLGETAERLIQSHPEAKDDIQEKCTELNTAWSSLVGRADQRKEKLSNSHDLQRFLSDFRSWQKMSVVFPLLFNPTWFCLQEHRTEIDARAGTFQAFEQFGQHLLARGHYASPEIQQKLEALDQERADLEKAWVQRRMMLDQCLELQLFNRDCEQAENWMAAREAFLASDDKGDSLDSVEALIKKHEDFDKAINEEKIAALQSFADQLIGAGHYAKPDITNRRNEVLDRWRRLKAQMIEKRSKLGESQTLQQFSRDVDEIEAWISEKLQTATDESYKDPTNIQQQETDEAYEKLQFVYSAGQFFGSFICWEKSQKLKEANKQQNFNTGIKDFDFWLSEVRGSVQQDWAHLGTCHETKGSLWFFPGGSPSCF
;
A
#
# COMPACT_ATOMS: atom_id res chain seq x y z
N GLU A 1 -47.06 -67.31 -11.63
CA GLU A 1 -47.30 -67.22 -13.10
C GLU A 1 -46.97 -68.53 -13.83
N TYR A 2 -45.73 -69.01 -13.85
CA TYR A 2 -45.34 -70.24 -14.58
C TYR A 2 -46.18 -71.49 -14.25
N MET A 3 -46.44 -71.76 -12.97
CA MET A 3 -47.27 -72.91 -12.56
C MET A 3 -48.75 -72.79 -12.96
N GLN A 4 -49.30 -71.57 -13.04
CA GLN A 4 -50.71 -71.37 -13.39
C GLN A 4 -50.92 -71.30 -14.91
N MET A 5 -49.95 -70.80 -15.66
CA MET A 5 -49.94 -70.88 -17.13
C MET A 5 -49.92 -72.34 -17.60
N ASN A 6 -49.10 -73.19 -16.97
CA ASN A 6 -49.07 -74.62 -17.26
C ASN A 6 -50.40 -75.31 -16.95
N LEU A 7 -51.13 -74.85 -15.93
CA LEU A 7 -52.45 -75.39 -15.59
C LEU A 7 -53.49 -75.03 -16.67
N VAL A 8 -53.55 -73.78 -17.12
CA VAL A 8 -54.46 -73.35 -18.20
C VAL A 8 -54.15 -74.08 -19.51
N ASN A 9 -52.88 -74.27 -19.83
CA ASN A 9 -52.46 -75.04 -21.00
C ASN A 9 -52.87 -76.53 -20.89
N SER A 10 -52.64 -77.14 -19.72
CA SER A 10 -53.06 -78.54 -19.47
C SER A 10 -54.57 -78.72 -19.52
N LEU A 11 -55.34 -77.72 -19.08
CA LEU A 11 -56.81 -77.71 -19.18
C LEU A 11 -57.27 -77.60 -20.64
N GLY A 12 -56.58 -76.80 -21.46
CA GLY A 12 -56.77 -76.76 -22.91
C GLY A 12 -56.52 -78.13 -23.57
N GLU A 13 -55.42 -78.80 -23.24
CA GLU A 13 -55.10 -80.14 -23.74
C GLU A 13 -56.11 -81.21 -23.29
N THR A 14 -56.68 -81.07 -22.08
CA THR A 14 -57.74 -81.97 -21.61
C THR A 14 -59.08 -81.72 -22.30
N ALA A 15 -59.40 -80.45 -22.60
CA ALA A 15 -60.60 -80.10 -23.34
C ALA A 15 -60.56 -80.60 -24.78
N GLU A 16 -59.40 -80.54 -25.46
CA GLU A 16 -59.22 -81.13 -26.79
C GLU A 16 -59.45 -82.65 -26.79
N ARG A 17 -58.95 -83.35 -25.77
CA ARG A 17 -59.20 -84.79 -25.59
C ARG A 17 -60.67 -85.12 -25.31
N LEU A 18 -61.37 -84.27 -24.55
CA LEU A 18 -62.80 -84.43 -24.26
C LEU A 18 -63.66 -84.19 -25.52
N ILE A 19 -63.32 -83.20 -26.34
CA ILE A 19 -63.97 -82.94 -27.63
C ILE A 19 -63.82 -84.11 -28.60
N GLN A 20 -62.68 -84.80 -28.59
CA GLN A 20 -62.44 -85.99 -29.43
C GLN A 20 -63.23 -87.22 -28.98
N SER A 21 -63.51 -87.35 -27.68
CA SER A 21 -64.19 -88.52 -27.10
C SER A 21 -65.71 -88.37 -26.99
N HIS A 22 -66.23 -87.14 -26.89
CA HIS A 22 -67.65 -86.83 -26.71
C HIS A 22 -68.07 -85.67 -27.64
N PRO A 23 -68.31 -85.93 -28.94
CA PRO A 23 -68.64 -84.91 -29.93
C PRO A 23 -69.93 -84.14 -29.64
N GLU A 24 -70.87 -84.75 -28.92
CA GLU A 24 -72.17 -84.20 -28.53
C GLU A 24 -72.08 -83.03 -27.54
N ALA A 25 -71.01 -82.96 -26.74
CA ALA A 25 -70.77 -81.89 -25.76
C ALA A 25 -69.72 -80.88 -26.22
N LYS A 26 -69.30 -80.96 -27.49
CA LYS A 26 -68.23 -80.15 -28.07
C LYS A 26 -68.48 -78.65 -27.91
N ASP A 27 -69.67 -78.18 -28.22
CA ASP A 27 -70.00 -76.75 -28.22
C ASP A 27 -69.93 -76.17 -26.79
N ASP A 28 -70.44 -76.90 -25.80
CA ASP A 28 -70.38 -76.52 -24.38
C ASP A 28 -68.92 -76.50 -23.85
N ILE A 29 -68.11 -77.50 -24.20
CA ILE A 29 -66.69 -77.57 -23.80
C ILE A 29 -65.91 -76.43 -24.46
N GLN A 30 -66.19 -76.13 -25.72
CA GLN A 30 -65.54 -75.06 -26.46
C GLN A 30 -65.91 -73.68 -25.89
N GLU A 31 -67.18 -73.47 -25.55
CA GLU A 31 -67.65 -72.26 -24.86
C GLU A 31 -66.91 -72.08 -23.53
N LYS A 32 -66.85 -73.11 -22.69
CA LYS A 32 -66.13 -73.06 -21.40
C LYS A 32 -64.63 -72.79 -21.55
N CYS A 33 -63.98 -73.35 -22.57
CA CYS A 33 -62.59 -73.02 -22.90
C CYS A 33 -62.42 -71.57 -23.32
N THR A 34 -63.32 -71.03 -24.13
CA THR A 34 -63.26 -69.62 -24.54
C THR A 34 -63.50 -68.67 -23.38
N GLU A 35 -64.45 -68.98 -22.49
CA GLU A 35 -64.69 -68.23 -21.25
C GLU A 35 -63.46 -68.25 -20.34
N LEU A 36 -62.86 -69.42 -20.12
CA LEU A 36 -61.67 -69.59 -19.28
C LEU A 36 -60.49 -68.80 -19.85
N ASN A 37 -60.22 -68.91 -21.15
CA ASN A 37 -59.13 -68.18 -21.81
C ASN A 37 -59.36 -66.66 -21.73
N THR A 38 -60.58 -66.20 -21.95
CA THR A 38 -60.94 -64.77 -21.86
C THR A 38 -60.76 -64.26 -20.42
N ALA A 39 -61.24 -65.01 -19.43
CA ALA A 39 -61.08 -64.68 -18.02
C ALA A 39 -59.61 -64.68 -17.58
N TRP A 40 -58.82 -65.64 -18.08
CA TRP A 40 -57.38 -65.73 -17.83
C TRP A 40 -56.63 -64.54 -18.44
N SER A 41 -56.88 -64.21 -19.71
CA SER A 41 -56.30 -63.01 -20.36
C SER A 41 -56.68 -61.72 -19.63
N SER A 42 -57.93 -61.60 -19.16
CA SER A 42 -58.38 -60.46 -18.34
C SER A 42 -57.68 -60.41 -16.98
N LEU A 43 -57.42 -61.55 -16.35
CA LEU A 43 -56.70 -61.62 -15.07
C LEU A 43 -55.22 -61.24 -15.25
N VAL A 44 -54.56 -61.75 -16.28
CA VAL A 44 -53.17 -61.41 -16.63
C VAL A 44 -53.06 -59.91 -16.92
N GLY A 45 -53.95 -59.35 -17.75
CA GLY A 45 -53.97 -57.92 -18.03
C GLY A 45 -54.17 -57.06 -16.77
N ARG A 46 -55.02 -57.48 -15.82
CA ARG A 46 -55.19 -56.79 -14.53
C ARG A 46 -53.97 -56.93 -13.62
N ALA A 47 -53.31 -58.08 -13.62
CA ALA A 47 -52.08 -58.31 -12.86
C ALA A 47 -50.93 -57.42 -13.39
N ASP A 48 -50.77 -57.34 -14.70
CA ASP A 48 -49.78 -56.49 -15.36
C ASP A 48 -50.03 -55.00 -15.07
N GLN A 49 -51.28 -54.52 -15.19
CA GLN A 49 -51.63 -53.16 -14.80
C GLN A 49 -51.34 -52.86 -13.33
N ARG A 50 -51.59 -53.82 -12.43
CA ARG A 50 -51.27 -53.65 -11.01
C ARG A 50 -49.76 -53.58 -10.79
N LYS A 51 -48.99 -54.43 -11.47
CA LYS A 51 -47.52 -54.45 -11.39
C LYS A 51 -46.93 -53.11 -11.86
N GLU A 52 -47.43 -52.58 -12.97
CA GLU A 52 -47.03 -51.27 -13.50
C GLU A 52 -47.35 -50.13 -12.52
N LYS A 53 -48.58 -50.09 -11.98
CA LYS A 53 -48.98 -49.08 -10.98
C LYS A 53 -48.12 -49.15 -9.71
N LEU A 54 -47.78 -50.35 -9.25
CA LEU A 54 -46.89 -50.54 -8.10
C LEU A 54 -45.46 -50.07 -8.40
N SER A 55 -44.95 -50.36 -9.59
CA SER A 55 -43.63 -49.88 -10.04
C SER A 55 -43.59 -48.36 -10.06
N ASN A 56 -44.58 -47.73 -10.70
CA ASN A 56 -44.68 -46.26 -10.77
C ASN A 56 -44.82 -45.64 -9.37
N SER A 57 -45.63 -46.23 -8.49
CA SER A 57 -45.74 -45.76 -7.11
C SER A 57 -44.42 -45.89 -6.34
N HIS A 58 -43.67 -46.97 -6.55
CA HIS A 58 -42.36 -47.16 -5.94
C HIS A 58 -41.36 -46.12 -6.42
N ASP A 59 -41.31 -45.87 -7.72
CA ASP A 59 -40.40 -44.89 -8.33
C ASP A 59 -40.69 -43.46 -7.83
N LEU A 60 -41.95 -43.08 -7.67
CA LEU A 60 -42.33 -41.80 -7.06
C LEU A 60 -41.89 -41.72 -5.59
N GLN A 61 -42.09 -42.76 -4.79
CA GLN A 61 -41.69 -42.75 -3.39
C GLN A 61 -40.17 -42.63 -3.23
N ARG A 62 -39.42 -43.31 -4.10
CA ARG A 62 -37.96 -43.16 -4.18
C ARG A 62 -37.57 -41.73 -4.52
N PHE A 63 -38.16 -41.14 -5.57
CA PHE A 63 -37.93 -39.75 -5.96
C PHE A 63 -38.20 -38.78 -4.79
N LEU A 64 -39.35 -38.89 -4.13
CA LEU A 64 -39.70 -38.02 -3.01
C LEU A 64 -38.77 -38.22 -1.79
N SER A 65 -38.24 -39.42 -1.59
CA SER A 65 -37.25 -39.69 -0.54
C SER A 65 -35.93 -38.98 -0.82
N ASP A 66 -35.43 -39.08 -2.05
CA ASP A 66 -34.20 -38.43 -2.48
C ASP A 66 -34.32 -36.90 -2.41
N PHE A 67 -35.48 -36.36 -2.81
CA PHE A 67 -35.80 -34.93 -2.68
C PHE A 67 -35.75 -34.45 -1.21
N ARG A 68 -36.37 -35.19 -0.27
CA ARG A 68 -36.33 -34.84 1.16
C ARG A 68 -34.92 -34.91 1.76
N SER A 69 -34.12 -35.89 1.31
CA SER A 69 -32.72 -36.01 1.72
C SER A 69 -31.94 -34.76 1.31
N TRP A 70 -32.17 -34.28 0.09
CA TRP A 70 -31.54 -33.08 -0.42
C TRP A 70 -31.96 -31.81 0.33
N GLN A 71 -33.26 -31.60 0.56
CA GLN A 71 -33.74 -30.43 1.32
C GLN A 71 -33.12 -30.34 2.71
N LYS A 72 -32.95 -31.46 3.41
CA LYS A 72 -32.27 -31.48 4.73
C LYS A 72 -30.82 -31.03 4.64
N MET A 73 -30.10 -31.38 3.58
CA MET A 73 -28.72 -30.93 3.37
C MET A 73 -28.66 -29.44 3.02
N SER A 74 -29.58 -28.94 2.19
CA SER A 74 -29.65 -27.53 1.77
C SER A 74 -29.82 -26.57 2.96
N VAL A 75 -30.63 -26.92 3.96
CA VAL A 75 -30.93 -26.06 5.13
C VAL A 75 -29.79 -26.01 6.16
N VAL A 76 -28.94 -27.04 6.24
CA VAL A 76 -27.83 -27.09 7.21
C VAL A 76 -26.65 -26.22 6.75
N PHE A 77 -26.51 -26.03 5.44
CA PHE A 77 -25.39 -25.32 4.82
C PHE A 77 -25.28 -23.82 5.20
N PRO A 78 -26.38 -23.05 5.28
CA PRO A 78 -26.33 -21.62 5.60
C PRO A 78 -26.25 -21.32 7.11
N LEU A 79 -26.33 -22.31 8.01
CA LEU A 79 -26.43 -22.05 9.45
C LEU A 79 -25.09 -22.19 10.20
N LEU A 80 -24.04 -22.67 9.54
CA LEU A 80 -22.73 -22.96 10.16
C LEU A 80 -21.68 -21.88 9.92
N PHE A 81 -22.07 -20.65 9.53
CA PHE A 81 -21.12 -19.59 9.16
C PHE A 81 -20.24 -19.09 10.32
N ASN A 82 -19.13 -19.77 10.53
CA ASN A 82 -17.92 -19.22 11.12
C ASN A 82 -17.23 -18.33 10.05
N PRO A 83 -16.79 -17.10 10.36
CA PRO A 83 -16.38 -16.12 9.35
C PRO A 83 -14.99 -16.36 8.71
N THR A 84 -14.32 -17.49 8.95
CA THR A 84 -12.97 -17.73 8.45
C THR A 84 -12.93 -18.30 7.02
N TRP A 85 -11.99 -17.80 6.21
CA TRP A 85 -11.69 -18.27 4.85
C TRP A 85 -11.53 -19.79 4.73
N PHE A 86 -10.89 -20.42 5.71
CA PHE A 86 -10.67 -21.87 5.75
C PHE A 86 -11.99 -22.66 5.68
N CYS A 87 -13.00 -22.22 6.44
CA CYS A 87 -14.31 -22.86 6.44
C CYS A 87 -15.00 -22.72 5.06
N LEU A 88 -14.80 -21.62 4.33
CA LEU A 88 -15.34 -21.50 2.97
C LEU A 88 -14.78 -22.60 2.04
N GLN A 89 -13.47 -22.84 2.06
CA GLN A 89 -12.91 -23.80 1.12
C GLN A 89 -13.41 -25.23 1.37
N GLU A 90 -13.57 -25.61 2.64
CA GLU A 90 -14.16 -26.90 3.04
C GLU A 90 -15.61 -27.02 2.57
N HIS A 91 -16.43 -26.00 2.80
CA HIS A 91 -17.81 -25.96 2.35
C HIS A 91 -17.91 -26.06 0.81
N ARG A 92 -17.01 -25.42 0.04
CA ARG A 92 -17.02 -25.59 -1.42
C ARG A 92 -16.79 -27.04 -1.83
N THR A 93 -15.83 -27.72 -1.21
CA THR A 93 -15.55 -29.13 -1.51
C THR A 93 -16.74 -30.04 -1.16
N GLU A 94 -17.49 -29.71 -0.11
CA GLU A 94 -18.72 -30.43 0.26
C GLU A 94 -19.83 -30.25 -0.78
N ILE A 95 -20.02 -29.04 -1.33
CA ILE A 95 -20.97 -28.78 -2.43
C ILE A 95 -20.56 -29.58 -3.67
N ASP A 96 -19.28 -29.50 -4.06
CA ASP A 96 -18.79 -30.16 -5.28
C ASP A 96 -18.86 -31.69 -5.17
N ALA A 97 -18.57 -32.26 -3.99
CA ALA A 97 -18.71 -33.70 -3.73
C ALA A 97 -20.16 -34.18 -3.86
N ARG A 98 -21.13 -33.31 -3.60
CA ARG A 98 -22.57 -33.60 -3.71
C ARG A 98 -23.15 -33.26 -5.09
N ALA A 99 -22.39 -32.64 -5.99
CA ALA A 99 -22.87 -32.34 -7.34
C ALA A 99 -23.28 -33.62 -8.11
N GLY A 100 -22.58 -34.73 -7.87
CA GLY A 100 -22.92 -36.01 -8.50
C GLY A 100 -24.24 -36.62 -8.01
N THR A 101 -24.59 -36.44 -6.73
CA THR A 101 -25.88 -36.95 -6.21
C THR A 101 -27.06 -36.15 -6.75
N PHE A 102 -26.87 -34.85 -6.94
CA PHE A 102 -27.84 -33.98 -7.61
C PHE A 102 -28.07 -34.41 -9.06
N GLN A 103 -27.00 -34.59 -9.83
CA GLN A 103 -27.10 -34.98 -11.23
C GLN A 103 -27.80 -36.32 -11.40
N ALA A 104 -27.54 -37.27 -10.50
CA ALA A 104 -28.25 -38.56 -10.49
C ALA A 104 -29.75 -38.41 -10.18
N PHE A 105 -30.11 -37.54 -9.24
CA PHE A 105 -31.51 -37.24 -8.91
C PHE A 105 -32.23 -36.58 -10.09
N GLU A 106 -31.61 -35.58 -10.72
CA GLU A 106 -32.15 -34.86 -11.87
C GLU A 106 -32.39 -35.82 -13.05
N GLN A 107 -31.39 -36.66 -13.37
CA GLN A 107 -31.53 -37.69 -14.41
C GLN A 107 -32.66 -38.68 -14.11
N PHE A 108 -32.82 -39.09 -12.84
CA PHE A 108 -33.91 -39.97 -12.44
C PHE A 108 -35.28 -39.29 -12.62
N GLY A 109 -35.41 -38.03 -12.21
CA GLY A 109 -36.62 -37.23 -12.43
C GLY A 109 -36.95 -37.04 -13.91
N GLN A 110 -35.97 -36.65 -14.72
CA GLN A 110 -36.14 -36.50 -16.17
C GLN A 110 -36.55 -37.81 -16.85
N HIS A 111 -36.02 -38.95 -16.41
CA HIS A 111 -36.41 -40.26 -16.91
C HIS A 111 -37.88 -40.61 -16.59
N LEU A 112 -38.37 -40.25 -15.40
CA LEU A 112 -39.78 -40.42 -15.05
C LEU A 112 -40.70 -39.54 -15.90
N LEU A 113 -40.29 -38.30 -16.19
CA LEU A 113 -41.01 -37.39 -17.08
C LEU A 113 -41.04 -37.94 -18.52
N ALA A 114 -39.92 -38.42 -19.04
CA ALA A 114 -39.82 -38.99 -20.39
C ALA A 114 -40.71 -40.22 -20.59
N ARG A 115 -40.96 -40.98 -19.52
CA ARG A 115 -41.88 -42.13 -19.52
C ARG A 115 -43.36 -41.76 -19.37
N GLY A 116 -43.69 -40.48 -19.18
CA GLY A 116 -45.06 -40.03 -18.98
C GLY A 116 -45.64 -40.50 -17.64
N HIS A 117 -44.83 -40.52 -16.57
CA HIS A 117 -45.26 -40.95 -15.25
C HIS A 117 -46.52 -40.19 -14.77
N TYR A 118 -47.46 -40.86 -14.09
CA TYR A 118 -48.74 -40.26 -13.70
C TYR A 118 -48.61 -39.00 -12.82
N ALA A 119 -47.52 -38.91 -12.04
CA ALA A 119 -47.18 -37.77 -11.18
C ALA A 119 -46.23 -36.77 -11.86
N SER A 120 -46.16 -36.72 -13.19
CA SER A 120 -45.29 -35.81 -13.93
C SER A 120 -45.39 -34.34 -13.48
N PRO A 121 -46.59 -33.77 -13.21
CA PRO A 121 -46.68 -32.39 -12.73
C PRO A 121 -45.98 -32.16 -11.38
N GLU A 122 -46.08 -33.13 -10.46
CA GLU A 122 -45.41 -33.05 -9.16
C GLU A 122 -43.89 -33.21 -9.30
N ILE A 123 -43.45 -34.18 -10.10
CA ILE A 123 -42.02 -34.43 -10.36
C ILE A 123 -41.38 -33.18 -10.99
N GLN A 124 -42.03 -32.60 -12.00
CA GLN A 124 -41.56 -31.39 -12.65
C GLN A 124 -41.45 -30.22 -11.66
N GLN A 125 -42.49 -29.98 -10.86
CA GLN A 125 -42.46 -28.92 -9.84
C GLN A 125 -41.30 -29.10 -8.85
N LYS A 126 -41.03 -30.33 -8.43
CA LYS A 126 -39.94 -30.62 -7.48
C LYS A 126 -38.56 -30.46 -8.11
N LEU A 127 -38.39 -30.83 -9.38
CA LEU A 127 -37.16 -30.58 -10.12
C LEU A 127 -36.90 -29.07 -10.28
N GLU A 128 -37.91 -28.30 -10.68
CA GLU A 128 -37.80 -26.84 -10.82
C GLU A 128 -37.48 -26.15 -9.49
N ALA A 129 -38.14 -26.55 -8.40
CA ALA A 129 -37.85 -26.01 -7.07
C ALA A 129 -36.41 -26.34 -6.62
N LEU A 130 -35.96 -27.55 -6.90
CA LEU A 130 -34.62 -28.02 -6.59
C LEU A 130 -33.54 -27.24 -7.37
N ASP A 131 -33.76 -27.02 -8.67
CA ASP A 131 -32.87 -26.23 -9.52
C ASP A 131 -32.76 -24.79 -9.01
N GLN A 132 -33.88 -24.19 -8.61
CA GLN A 132 -33.91 -22.84 -8.05
C GLN A 132 -33.15 -22.76 -6.72
N GLU A 133 -33.40 -23.67 -5.77
CA GLU A 133 -32.69 -23.71 -4.49
C GLU A 133 -31.17 -23.88 -4.70
N ARG A 134 -30.75 -24.69 -5.69
CA ARG A 134 -29.34 -24.85 -6.04
C ARG A 134 -28.74 -23.56 -6.61
N ALA A 135 -29.45 -22.89 -7.52
CA ALA A 135 -29.00 -21.63 -8.10
C ALA A 135 -28.84 -20.56 -7.03
N ASP A 136 -29.78 -20.48 -6.08
CA ASP A 136 -29.73 -19.54 -4.96
C ASP A 136 -28.56 -19.87 -4.00
N LEU A 137 -28.31 -21.14 -3.73
CA LEU A 137 -27.16 -21.57 -2.92
C LEU A 137 -25.83 -21.18 -3.57
N GLU A 138 -25.66 -21.42 -4.87
CA GLU A 138 -24.44 -21.03 -5.60
C GLU A 138 -24.27 -19.50 -5.64
N LYS A 139 -25.36 -18.76 -5.83
CA LYS A 139 -25.33 -17.29 -5.80
C LYS A 139 -24.93 -16.77 -4.42
N ALA A 140 -25.53 -17.30 -3.36
CA ALA A 140 -25.19 -16.93 -1.98
C ALA A 140 -23.73 -17.27 -1.65
N TRP A 141 -23.24 -18.41 -2.16
CA TRP A 141 -21.86 -18.83 -2.05
C TRP A 141 -20.88 -17.83 -2.67
N VAL A 142 -21.09 -17.51 -3.95
CA VAL A 142 -20.25 -16.56 -4.70
C VAL A 142 -20.25 -15.19 -4.03
N GLN A 143 -21.43 -14.72 -3.60
CA GLN A 143 -21.54 -13.44 -2.88
C GLN A 143 -20.76 -13.45 -1.56
N ARG A 144 -20.84 -14.54 -0.79
CA ARG A 144 -20.12 -14.65 0.49
C ARG A 144 -18.61 -14.70 0.28
N ARG A 145 -18.14 -15.45 -0.72
CA ARG A 145 -16.73 -15.50 -1.10
C ARG A 145 -16.21 -14.12 -1.49
N MET A 146 -16.91 -13.44 -2.40
CA MET A 146 -16.57 -12.08 -2.83
C MET A 146 -16.48 -11.11 -1.64
N MET A 147 -17.42 -11.18 -0.69
CA MET A 147 -17.39 -10.32 0.49
C MET A 147 -16.19 -10.63 1.39
N LEU A 148 -15.82 -11.90 1.56
CA LEU A 148 -14.67 -12.28 2.38
C LEU A 148 -13.34 -11.89 1.72
N ASP A 149 -13.23 -12.02 0.39
CA ASP A 149 -12.10 -11.50 -0.37
C ASP A 149 -11.95 -9.99 -0.17
N GLN A 150 -13.03 -9.23 -0.31
CA GLN A 150 -13.03 -7.77 -0.07
C GLN A 150 -12.69 -7.42 1.39
N CYS A 151 -13.18 -8.19 2.37
CA CYS A 151 -12.77 -7.98 3.77
C CYS A 151 -11.27 -8.17 3.99
N LEU A 152 -10.68 -9.21 3.38
CA LEU A 152 -9.24 -9.47 3.48
C LEU A 152 -8.42 -8.36 2.79
N GLU A 153 -8.82 -7.95 1.58
CA GLU A 153 -8.20 -6.85 0.85
C GLU A 153 -8.17 -5.56 1.67
N LEU A 154 -9.30 -5.21 2.31
CA LEU A 154 -9.40 -4.05 3.18
C LEU A 154 -8.46 -4.16 4.40
N GLN A 155 -8.36 -5.33 5.02
CA GLN A 155 -7.45 -5.54 6.15
C GLN A 155 -5.98 -5.39 5.74
N LEU A 156 -5.60 -5.93 4.58
CA LEU A 156 -4.25 -5.77 4.04
C LEU A 156 -3.95 -4.29 3.74
N PHE A 157 -4.88 -3.59 3.10
CA PHE A 157 -4.74 -2.16 2.82
C PHE A 157 -4.58 -1.33 4.09
N ASN A 158 -5.41 -1.58 5.11
CA ASN A 158 -5.32 -0.86 6.39
C ASN A 158 -4.00 -1.13 7.10
N ARG A 159 -3.52 -2.37 7.12
CA ARG A 159 -2.21 -2.72 7.68
C ARG A 159 -1.08 -1.99 6.96
N ASP A 160 -1.13 -1.92 5.64
CA ASP A 160 -0.10 -1.25 4.86
C ASP A 160 -0.15 0.29 5.07
N CYS A 161 -1.35 0.86 5.26
CA CYS A 161 -1.50 2.25 5.70
C CYS A 161 -0.88 2.50 7.07
N GLU A 162 -1.16 1.66 8.06
CA GLU A 162 -0.58 1.77 9.41
C GLU A 162 0.94 1.66 9.37
N GLN A 163 1.50 0.76 8.57
CA GLN A 163 2.96 0.65 8.40
C GLN A 163 3.55 1.93 7.81
N ALA A 164 2.93 2.50 6.78
CA ALA A 164 3.37 3.77 6.19
C ALA A 164 3.28 4.91 7.21
N GLU A 165 2.20 5.00 7.97
CA GLU A 165 2.01 6.03 8.99
C GLU A 165 2.98 5.93 10.16
N ASN A 166 3.20 4.73 10.68
CA ASN A 166 4.19 4.50 11.74
C ASN A 166 5.60 4.85 11.26
N TRP A 167 5.90 4.51 10.01
CA TRP A 167 7.15 4.91 9.37
C TRP A 167 7.26 6.45 9.29
N MET A 168 6.20 7.16 8.88
CA MET A 168 6.19 8.62 8.79
C MET A 168 6.28 9.29 10.18
N ALA A 169 5.53 8.80 11.15
CA ALA A 169 5.49 9.35 12.52
C ALA A 169 6.88 9.40 13.17
N ALA A 170 7.69 8.36 12.97
CA ALA A 170 9.06 8.32 13.47
C ALA A 170 9.95 9.43 12.86
N ARG A 171 9.71 9.84 11.61
CA ARG A 171 10.44 10.93 10.95
C ARG A 171 9.90 12.30 11.37
N GLU A 172 8.58 12.44 11.47
CA GLU A 172 7.94 13.67 11.95
C GLU A 172 8.43 14.03 13.36
N ALA A 173 8.61 13.04 14.24
CA ALA A 173 9.17 13.26 15.58
C ALA A 173 10.60 13.83 15.54
N PHE A 174 11.43 13.43 14.56
CA PHE A 174 12.75 14.01 14.37
C PHE A 174 12.69 15.42 13.80
N LEU A 175 11.81 15.67 12.82
CA LEU A 175 11.66 16.97 12.18
C LEU A 175 11.03 18.02 13.11
N ALA A 176 10.28 17.59 14.12
CA ALA A 176 9.68 18.47 15.13
C ALA A 176 10.72 19.16 16.03
N SER A 177 11.97 18.68 16.08
CA SER A 177 13.00 19.40 16.82
C SER A 177 13.45 20.65 16.06
N ASP A 178 13.48 21.81 16.73
CA ASP A 178 14.07 23.03 16.16
C ASP A 178 15.59 23.09 16.32
N ASP A 179 16.24 21.94 16.54
CA ASP A 179 17.69 21.87 16.68
C ASP A 179 18.35 22.17 15.33
N LYS A 180 19.10 23.28 15.29
CA LYS A 180 19.85 23.75 14.11
C LYS A 180 21.35 23.60 14.30
N GLY A 181 21.83 22.99 15.38
CA GLY A 181 23.23 22.90 15.75
C GLY A 181 23.79 24.22 16.29
N ASP A 182 24.66 24.13 17.29
CA ASP A 182 25.32 25.26 17.95
C ASP A 182 26.79 25.46 17.54
N SER A 183 27.32 24.51 16.77
CA SER A 183 28.71 24.42 16.31
C SER A 183 28.77 23.75 14.95
N LEU A 184 29.81 24.02 14.14
CA LEU A 184 29.89 23.46 12.79
C LEU A 184 29.79 21.92 12.79
N ASP A 185 30.48 21.25 13.70
CA ASP A 185 30.48 19.77 13.78
C ASP A 185 29.07 19.24 14.14
N SER A 186 28.32 19.95 14.98
CA SER A 186 26.93 19.64 15.34
C SER A 186 25.98 19.81 14.14
N VAL A 187 26.14 20.90 13.38
CA VAL A 187 25.36 21.14 12.15
C VAL A 187 25.66 20.07 11.10
N GLU A 188 26.92 19.72 10.88
CA GLU A 188 27.32 18.68 9.92
C GLU A 188 26.76 17.31 10.31
N ALA A 189 26.75 16.97 11.61
CA ALA A 189 26.12 15.75 12.10
C ALA A 189 24.60 15.74 11.84
N LEU A 190 23.91 16.86 12.04
CA LEU A 190 22.48 16.99 11.74
C LEU A 190 22.19 16.90 10.23
N ILE A 191 23.03 17.50 9.38
CA ILE A 191 22.93 17.40 7.92
C ILE A 191 23.11 15.95 7.48
N LYS A 192 24.15 15.27 7.95
CA LYS A 192 24.40 13.87 7.64
C LYS A 192 23.22 12.99 8.04
N LYS A 193 22.66 13.23 9.22
CA LYS A 193 21.47 12.52 9.70
C LYS A 193 20.24 12.77 8.81
N HIS A 194 20.04 14.00 8.32
CA HIS A 194 19.00 14.32 7.35
C HIS A 194 19.19 13.56 6.03
N GLU A 195 20.41 13.52 5.50
CA GLU A 195 20.74 12.78 4.27
C GLU A 195 20.54 11.28 4.40
N ASP A 196 20.85 10.70 5.57
CA ASP A 196 20.59 9.30 5.86
C ASP A 196 19.08 9.00 5.88
N PHE A 197 18.25 9.95 6.35
CA PHE A 197 16.80 9.84 6.26
C PHE A 197 16.28 9.97 4.83
N ASP A 198 16.83 10.89 4.06
CA ASP A 198 16.46 11.12 2.65
C ASP A 198 16.76 9.88 1.80
N LYS A 199 17.91 9.24 2.01
CA LYS A 199 18.25 7.95 1.38
C LYS A 199 17.32 6.82 1.79
N ALA A 200 16.78 6.87 3.01
CA ALA A 200 15.85 5.87 3.53
C ALA A 200 14.38 6.11 3.11
N ILE A 201 14.09 7.19 2.38
CA ILE A 201 12.75 7.47 1.84
C ILE A 201 12.35 6.34 0.90
N ASN A 202 11.22 5.72 1.23
CA ASN A 202 10.66 4.63 0.43
C ASN A 202 9.44 5.12 -0.36
N GLU A 203 9.69 5.85 -1.45
CA GLU A 203 8.62 6.36 -2.33
C GLU A 203 7.82 5.24 -2.97
N GLU A 204 8.50 4.12 -3.29
CA GLU A 204 7.90 2.95 -3.91
C GLU A 204 6.79 2.35 -3.04
N LYS A 205 6.96 2.30 -1.71
CA LYS A 205 5.93 1.81 -0.79
C LYS A 205 4.67 2.67 -0.80
N ILE A 206 4.82 4.00 -0.84
CA ILE A 206 3.67 4.91 -0.90
C ILE A 206 2.98 4.80 -2.27
N ALA A 207 3.76 4.69 -3.35
CA ALA A 207 3.23 4.47 -4.69
C ALA A 207 2.49 3.13 -4.82
N ALA A 208 3.04 2.06 -4.24
CA ALA A 208 2.40 0.74 -4.21
C ALA A 208 1.08 0.78 -3.41
N LEU A 209 1.06 1.45 -2.25
CA LEU A 209 -0.15 1.65 -1.46
C LEU A 209 -1.22 2.42 -2.25
N GLN A 210 -0.83 3.49 -2.94
CA GLN A 210 -1.74 4.25 -3.79
C GLN A 210 -2.31 3.38 -4.92
N SER A 211 -1.44 2.64 -5.63
CA SER A 211 -1.86 1.74 -6.70
C SER A 211 -2.82 0.66 -6.19
N PHE A 212 -2.57 0.11 -5.00
CA PHE A 212 -3.45 -0.90 -4.40
C PHE A 212 -4.82 -0.30 -4.06
N ALA A 213 -4.85 0.89 -3.45
CA ALA A 213 -6.10 1.60 -3.20
C ALA A 213 -6.89 1.87 -4.50
N ASP A 214 -6.21 2.34 -5.55
CA ASP A 214 -6.82 2.64 -6.85
C ASP A 214 -7.37 1.37 -7.52
N GLN A 215 -6.70 0.23 -7.37
CA GLN A 215 -7.19 -1.08 -7.83
C GLN A 215 -8.48 -1.48 -7.10
N LEU A 216 -8.53 -1.39 -5.76
CA LEU A 216 -9.73 -1.71 -4.98
C LEU A 216 -10.91 -0.78 -5.34
N ILE A 217 -10.63 0.51 -5.53
CA ILE A 217 -11.62 1.51 -5.92
C ILE A 217 -12.15 1.25 -7.35
N GLY A 218 -11.26 0.89 -8.27
CA GLY A 218 -11.59 0.55 -9.66
C GLY A 218 -12.37 -0.75 -9.80
N ALA A 219 -12.09 -1.72 -8.93
CA ALA A 219 -12.82 -2.99 -8.85
C ALA A 219 -14.21 -2.89 -8.20
N GLY A 220 -14.59 -1.70 -7.67
CA GLY A 220 -15.90 -1.50 -7.06
C GLY A 220 -16.04 -2.11 -5.66
N HIS A 221 -14.95 -2.13 -4.89
CA HIS A 221 -14.92 -2.64 -3.52
C HIS A 221 -16.00 -2.00 -2.62
N TYR A 222 -16.64 -2.78 -1.73
CA TYR A 222 -17.76 -2.29 -0.90
C TYR A 222 -17.39 -1.06 -0.04
N ALA A 223 -16.16 -1.03 0.50
CA ALA A 223 -15.61 0.06 1.30
C ALA A 223 -14.88 1.15 0.48
N LYS A 224 -15.20 1.30 -0.81
CA LYS A 224 -14.62 2.33 -1.69
C LYS A 224 -14.50 3.73 -1.07
N PRO A 225 -15.53 4.32 -0.43
CA PRO A 225 -15.42 5.66 0.15
C PRO A 225 -14.37 5.72 1.27
N ASP A 226 -14.33 4.71 2.15
CA ASP A 226 -13.38 4.67 3.26
C ASP A 226 -11.94 4.49 2.76
N ILE A 227 -11.73 3.60 1.78
CA ILE A 227 -10.43 3.41 1.12
C ILE A 227 -9.96 4.71 0.46
N THR A 228 -10.86 5.42 -0.21
CA THR A 228 -10.56 6.70 -0.88
C THR A 228 -10.09 7.75 0.14
N ASN A 229 -10.83 7.91 1.24
CA ASN A 229 -10.49 8.85 2.30
C ASN A 229 -9.14 8.49 2.92
N ARG A 230 -8.94 7.23 3.29
CA ARG A 230 -7.72 6.75 3.93
C ARG A 230 -6.49 6.91 3.05
N ARG A 231 -6.60 6.59 1.75
CA ARG A 231 -5.55 6.84 0.75
C ARG A 231 -5.17 8.32 0.71
N ASN A 232 -6.16 9.22 0.68
CA ASN A 232 -5.91 10.65 0.62
C ASN A 232 -5.21 11.15 1.89
N GLU A 233 -5.62 10.69 3.07
CA GLU A 233 -4.98 11.04 4.35
C GLU A 233 -3.49 10.68 4.37
N VAL A 234 -3.15 9.44 3.96
CA VAL A 234 -1.77 8.95 3.90
C VAL A 234 -0.95 9.76 2.90
N LEU A 235 -1.49 10.03 1.71
CA LEU A 235 -0.83 10.83 0.67
C LEU A 235 -0.62 12.29 1.11
N ASP A 236 -1.61 12.90 1.76
CA ASP A 236 -1.50 14.27 2.24
C ASP A 236 -0.46 14.38 3.36
N ARG A 237 -0.43 13.41 4.29
CA ARG A 237 0.61 13.32 5.32
C ARG A 237 1.99 13.15 4.69
N TRP A 238 2.11 12.31 3.67
CA TRP A 238 3.35 12.12 2.93
C TRP A 238 3.86 13.40 2.27
N ARG A 239 2.97 14.17 1.61
CA ARG A 239 3.34 15.47 1.02
C ARG A 239 3.81 16.47 2.07
N ARG A 240 3.13 16.53 3.22
CA ARG A 240 3.54 17.40 4.34
C ARG A 240 4.91 17.00 4.89
N LEU A 241 5.18 15.71 5.06
CA LEU A 241 6.47 15.21 5.52
C LEU A 241 7.60 15.63 4.57
N LYS A 242 7.42 15.45 3.26
CA LYS A 242 8.41 15.90 2.26
C LYS A 242 8.68 17.40 2.34
N ALA A 243 7.63 18.21 2.49
CA ALA A 243 7.78 19.66 2.63
C ALA A 243 8.61 20.03 3.88
N GLN A 244 8.34 19.38 5.02
CA GLN A 244 9.10 19.59 6.25
C GLN A 244 10.57 19.15 6.11
N MET A 245 10.84 18.05 5.40
CA MET A 245 12.21 17.61 5.14
C MET A 245 12.99 18.63 4.31
N ILE A 246 12.37 19.22 3.29
CA ILE A 246 12.97 20.28 2.46
C ILE A 246 13.25 21.52 3.32
N GLU A 247 12.28 21.96 4.12
CA GLU A 247 12.43 23.12 4.99
C GLU A 247 13.55 22.91 6.03
N LYS A 248 13.63 21.73 6.66
CA LYS A 248 14.69 21.41 7.61
C LYS A 248 16.07 21.44 6.95
N ARG A 249 16.21 20.92 5.72
CA ARG A 249 17.48 20.98 4.98
C ARG A 249 17.93 22.40 4.69
N SER A 250 16.99 23.28 4.30
CA SER A 250 17.27 24.71 4.10
C SER A 250 17.80 25.36 5.38
N LYS A 251 17.09 25.19 6.50
CA LYS A 251 17.48 25.74 7.81
C LYS A 251 18.84 25.24 8.29
N LEU A 252 19.15 23.96 8.07
CA LEU A 252 20.46 23.39 8.41
C LEU A 252 21.57 23.94 7.51
N GLY A 253 21.28 24.18 6.22
CA GLY A 253 22.23 24.83 5.30
C GLY A 253 22.56 26.27 5.72
N GLU A 254 21.55 27.05 6.09
CA GLU A 254 21.74 28.41 6.63
C GLU A 254 22.59 28.40 7.91
N SER A 255 22.30 27.46 8.82
CA SER A 255 23.10 27.27 10.05
C SER A 255 24.55 26.89 9.73
N GLN A 256 24.77 26.02 8.74
CA GLN A 256 26.12 25.60 8.33
C GLN A 256 26.93 26.79 7.83
N THR A 257 26.36 27.62 6.96
CA THR A 257 27.04 28.83 6.46
C THR A 257 27.39 29.79 7.60
N LEU A 258 26.48 29.97 8.56
CA LEU A 258 26.72 30.84 9.71
C LEU A 258 27.84 30.32 10.62
N GLN A 259 27.85 29.01 10.91
CA GLN A 259 28.87 28.40 11.75
C GLN A 259 30.25 28.37 11.07
N GLN A 260 30.29 28.18 9.75
CA GLN A 260 31.53 28.29 8.98
C GLN A 260 32.08 29.72 9.05
N PHE A 261 31.25 30.73 8.78
CA PHE A 261 31.66 32.12 8.89
C PHE A 261 32.17 32.47 10.30
N SER A 262 31.51 31.96 11.34
CA SER A 262 31.95 32.19 12.73
C SER A 262 33.34 31.57 13.00
N ARG A 263 33.60 30.35 12.50
CA ARG A 263 34.93 29.73 12.57
C ARG A 263 35.98 30.53 11.80
N ASP A 264 35.66 30.99 10.59
CA ASP A 264 36.57 31.79 9.77
C ASP A 264 36.93 33.12 10.47
N VAL A 265 35.95 33.77 11.11
CA VAL A 265 36.18 34.99 11.92
C VAL A 265 37.09 34.70 13.10
N ASP A 266 36.81 33.64 13.88
CA ASP A 266 37.64 33.30 15.05
C ASP A 266 39.08 32.92 14.63
N GLU A 267 39.27 32.27 13.47
CA GLU A 267 40.59 31.96 12.89
C GLU A 267 41.36 33.24 12.48
N ILE A 268 40.69 34.17 11.81
CA ILE A 268 41.28 35.46 11.44
C ILE A 268 41.61 36.28 12.69
N GLU A 269 40.75 36.30 13.71
CA GLU A 269 41.01 36.97 14.98
C GLU A 269 42.24 36.40 15.70
N ALA A 270 42.38 35.06 15.72
CA ALA A 270 43.55 34.39 16.27
C ALA A 270 44.83 34.74 15.49
N TRP A 271 44.76 34.73 14.15
CA TRP A 271 45.88 35.10 13.29
C TRP A 271 46.31 36.56 13.49
N ILE A 272 45.34 37.50 13.54
CA ILE A 272 45.63 38.92 13.82
C ILE A 272 46.31 39.04 15.19
N SER A 273 45.80 38.34 16.21
CA SER A 273 46.37 38.39 17.56
C SER A 273 47.82 37.87 17.59
N GLU A 274 48.12 36.79 16.87
CA GLU A 274 49.47 36.24 16.70
C GLU A 274 50.41 37.25 16.00
N LYS A 275 49.94 37.90 14.92
CA LYS A 275 50.74 38.90 14.20
C LYS A 275 50.95 40.18 15.00
N LEU A 276 49.94 40.63 15.74
CA LEU A 276 50.09 41.73 16.69
C LEU A 276 51.11 41.39 17.76
N GLN A 277 51.05 40.20 18.37
CA GLN A 277 52.02 39.74 19.36
C GLN A 277 53.44 39.76 18.79
N THR A 278 53.63 39.23 17.59
CA THR A 278 54.93 39.22 16.88
C THR A 278 55.42 40.64 16.57
N ALA A 279 54.53 41.55 16.17
CA ALA A 279 54.89 42.93 15.87
C ALA A 279 55.25 43.75 17.12
N THR A 280 54.63 43.43 18.26
CA THR A 280 54.94 44.04 19.56
C THR A 280 56.08 43.34 20.30
N ASP A 281 56.65 42.28 19.72
CA ASP A 281 57.77 41.56 20.32
C ASP A 281 59.02 42.46 20.32
N GLU A 282 59.55 42.73 21.51
CA GLU A 282 60.72 43.59 21.70
C GLU A 282 62.05 42.82 21.60
N SER A 283 62.05 41.59 21.08
CA SER A 283 63.26 40.74 20.94
C SER A 283 64.35 41.35 20.04
N TYR A 284 64.02 42.38 19.26
CA TYR A 284 64.97 43.22 18.52
C TYR A 284 65.87 44.10 19.43
N LYS A 285 65.55 44.25 20.72
CA LYS A 285 66.34 45.05 21.68
C LYS A 285 67.50 44.27 22.31
N ASP A 286 67.58 42.95 22.12
CA ASP A 286 68.71 42.13 22.59
C ASP A 286 69.84 42.14 21.55
N PRO A 287 71.05 42.66 21.87
CA PRO A 287 72.16 42.81 20.92
C PRO A 287 72.66 41.49 20.31
N THR A 288 72.25 40.35 20.86
CA THR A 288 72.61 39.01 20.38
C THR A 288 71.76 38.55 19.18
N ASN A 289 70.54 39.09 19.00
CA ASN A 289 69.62 38.76 17.89
C ASN A 289 69.79 39.65 16.66
N ILE A 290 70.58 40.71 16.76
CA ILE A 290 70.69 41.79 15.75
C ILE A 290 71.53 41.38 14.53
N GLN A 291 72.30 40.29 14.59
CA GLN A 291 73.16 39.86 13.48
C GLN A 291 72.44 39.13 12.33
N GLN A 292 71.12 38.89 12.41
CA GLN A 292 70.39 38.10 11.39
C GLN A 292 69.13 38.76 10.80
N GLN A 293 68.74 39.97 11.21
CA GLN A 293 67.58 40.69 10.64
C GLN A 293 68.01 42.04 10.05
N GLU A 294 68.58 42.00 8.84
CA GLU A 294 68.87 43.20 8.06
C GLU A 294 67.56 43.85 7.57
N THR A 295 67.14 44.87 8.33
CA THR A 295 66.49 46.15 8.00
C THR A 295 65.36 46.30 6.97
N ASP A 296 65.14 45.43 5.99
CA ASP A 296 64.05 45.61 5.02
C ASP A 296 62.77 44.85 5.42
N GLU A 297 62.93 43.67 6.01
CA GLU A 297 61.81 42.84 6.49
C GLU A 297 61.05 43.48 7.67
N ALA A 298 61.74 44.27 8.50
CA ALA A 298 61.14 44.93 9.66
C ALA A 298 60.24 46.11 9.25
N TYR A 299 60.60 46.83 8.18
CA TYR A 299 59.80 47.95 7.65
C TYR A 299 58.56 47.45 6.90
N GLU A 300 58.66 46.38 6.09
CA GLU A 300 57.48 45.75 5.48
C GLU A 300 56.49 45.22 6.53
N LYS A 301 57.00 44.59 7.61
CA LYS A 301 56.17 44.09 8.72
C LYS A 301 55.47 45.23 9.47
N LEU A 302 56.15 46.35 9.71
CA LEU A 302 55.55 47.54 10.32
C LEU A 302 54.51 48.20 9.41
N GLN A 303 54.73 48.27 8.11
CA GLN A 303 53.81 48.87 7.15
C GLN A 303 52.55 48.01 6.93
N PHE A 304 52.70 46.69 7.00
CA PHE A 304 51.57 45.74 7.01
C PHE A 304 50.76 45.82 8.31
N VAL A 305 51.41 45.94 9.47
CA VAL A 305 50.74 46.14 10.76
C VAL A 305 50.04 47.51 10.82
N TYR A 306 50.60 48.54 10.17
CA TYR A 306 49.97 49.85 10.06
C TYR A 306 48.76 49.85 9.11
N SER A 307 48.80 49.08 8.01
CA SER A 307 47.63 48.93 7.11
C SER A 307 46.54 48.03 7.71
N ALA A 308 46.93 46.96 8.42
CA ALA A 308 46.04 46.14 9.24
C ALA A 308 45.49 46.91 10.46
N GLY A 309 46.26 47.86 11.00
CA GLY A 309 45.88 48.77 12.08
C GLY A 309 44.93 49.89 11.64
N GLN A 310 45.11 50.44 10.44
CA GLN A 310 44.13 51.33 9.79
C GLN A 310 42.79 50.63 9.54
N PHE A 311 42.78 49.29 9.51
CA PHE A 311 41.56 48.51 9.47
C PHE A 311 40.78 48.51 10.80
N PHE A 312 41.31 49.07 11.90
CA PHE A 312 40.64 49.19 13.22
C PHE A 312 39.76 47.98 13.57
N GLY A 313 40.24 46.80 13.15
CA GLY A 313 39.42 45.63 12.92
C GLY A 313 39.12 44.96 14.24
N SER A 314 40.08 44.87 15.16
CA SER A 314 39.93 44.06 16.37
C SER A 314 38.88 44.55 17.36
N PHE A 315 38.60 45.85 17.49
CA PHE A 315 37.58 46.32 18.45
C PHE A 315 36.17 46.31 17.86
N ILE A 316 36.02 46.72 16.59
CA ILE A 316 34.72 46.75 15.90
C ILE A 316 34.31 45.34 15.43
N CYS A 317 35.26 44.50 15.00
CA CYS A 317 35.02 43.08 14.69
C CYS A 317 34.63 42.30 15.94
N TRP A 318 35.28 42.54 17.09
CA TRP A 318 34.93 41.87 18.35
C TRP A 318 33.55 42.28 18.88
N GLU A 319 33.23 43.58 18.96
CA GLU A 319 31.92 44.06 19.43
C GLU A 319 30.77 43.60 18.51
N LYS A 320 31.03 43.50 17.20
CA LYS A 320 30.03 43.06 16.21
C LYS A 320 29.95 41.54 16.07
N SER A 321 31.05 40.82 16.25
CA SER A 321 31.08 39.35 16.45
C SER A 321 30.22 38.99 17.66
N GLN A 322 30.31 39.75 18.75
CA GLN A 322 29.40 39.62 19.90
C GLN A 322 27.95 39.93 19.54
N LYS A 323 27.64 41.01 18.81
CA LYS A 323 26.26 41.32 18.38
C LYS A 323 25.68 40.26 17.43
N LEU A 324 26.49 39.66 16.56
CA LEU A 324 26.08 38.53 15.72
C LEU A 324 25.88 37.25 16.54
N LYS A 325 26.74 36.97 17.53
CA LYS A 325 26.58 35.89 18.51
C LYS A 325 25.31 36.08 19.37
N GLU A 326 24.96 37.33 19.73
CA GLU A 326 23.73 37.69 20.46
C GLU A 326 22.47 37.60 19.57
N ALA A 327 22.56 38.04 18.30
CA ALA A 327 21.47 37.92 17.33
C ALA A 327 21.20 36.45 16.95
N ASN A 328 22.24 35.62 16.90
CA ASN A 328 22.15 34.15 16.77
C ASN A 328 21.36 33.57 17.96
N LYS A 329 21.60 34.06 19.17
CA LYS A 329 20.84 33.69 20.39
C LYS A 329 19.37 34.14 20.35
N GLN A 330 19.03 35.17 19.57
CA GLN A 330 17.68 35.75 19.45
C GLN A 330 16.90 35.33 18.18
N GLN A 331 17.47 34.50 17.30
CA GLN A 331 16.80 33.90 16.13
C GLN A 331 16.24 34.89 15.06
N ASN A 332 16.78 36.10 14.92
CA ASN A 332 16.30 37.13 13.97
C ASN A 332 17.25 37.34 12.76
N PHE A 333 17.41 36.30 11.94
CA PHE A 333 18.38 36.17 10.85
C PHE A 333 18.34 37.26 9.77
N ASN A 334 17.15 37.62 9.27
CA ASN A 334 16.99 38.58 8.16
C ASN A 334 17.31 40.03 8.55
N THR A 335 17.23 40.38 9.83
CA THR A 335 17.55 41.72 10.31
C THR A 335 19.06 41.88 10.46
N GLY A 336 19.75 40.84 10.99
CA GLY A 336 21.21 40.83 11.12
C GLY A 336 21.95 40.91 9.78
N ILE A 337 21.47 40.22 8.74
CA ILE A 337 22.08 40.28 7.39
C ILE A 337 21.85 41.65 6.73
N LYS A 338 20.64 42.23 6.84
CA LYS A 338 20.34 43.54 6.26
C LYS A 338 21.11 44.69 6.91
N ASP A 339 21.30 44.62 8.23
CA ASP A 339 22.12 45.59 8.96
C ASP A 339 23.60 45.47 8.56
N PHE A 340 24.05 44.27 8.17
CA PHE A 340 25.40 44.04 7.68
C PHE A 340 25.63 44.57 6.26
N ASP A 341 24.70 44.34 5.32
CA ASP A 341 24.78 44.87 3.95
C ASP A 341 24.73 46.40 3.92
N PHE A 342 23.86 47.00 4.74
CA PHE A 342 23.79 48.45 4.91
C PHE A 342 25.14 49.01 5.41
N TRP A 343 25.77 48.31 6.36
CA TRP A 343 27.04 48.73 6.92
C TRP A 343 28.24 48.51 5.97
N LEU A 344 28.28 47.41 5.20
CA LEU A 344 29.28 47.22 4.15
C LEU A 344 29.23 48.34 3.11
N SER A 345 28.03 48.86 2.82
CA SER A 345 27.86 50.04 1.96
C SER A 345 28.43 51.31 2.60
N GLU A 346 28.24 51.49 3.90
CA GLU A 346 28.69 52.67 4.64
C GLU A 346 30.21 52.68 4.87
N VAL A 347 30.80 51.53 5.19
CA VAL A 347 32.26 51.35 5.29
C VAL A 347 32.92 51.54 3.93
N ARG A 348 32.35 50.99 2.85
CA ARG A 348 32.84 51.21 1.49
C ARG A 348 32.77 52.69 1.11
N GLY A 349 31.74 53.40 1.55
CA GLY A 349 31.59 54.86 1.38
C GLY A 349 32.66 55.67 2.14
N SER A 350 32.92 55.34 3.41
CA SER A 350 33.91 56.04 4.23
C SER A 350 35.34 55.78 3.77
N VAL A 351 35.69 54.54 3.40
CA VAL A 351 37.00 54.20 2.83
C VAL A 351 37.26 54.98 1.53
N GLN A 352 36.22 55.23 0.73
CA GLN A 352 36.35 55.96 -0.52
C GLN A 352 36.50 57.49 -0.33
N GLN A 353 35.97 58.04 0.76
CA GLN A 353 36.21 59.44 1.17
C GLN A 353 37.61 59.66 1.76
N ASP A 354 38.11 58.73 2.56
CA ASP A 354 39.45 58.83 3.15
C ASP A 354 40.56 58.69 2.09
N TRP A 355 40.34 57.91 1.04
CA TRP A 355 41.23 57.84 -0.14
C TRP A 355 41.29 59.15 -0.93
N ALA A 356 40.19 59.90 -1.01
CA ALA A 356 40.18 61.22 -1.67
C ALA A 356 40.97 62.27 -0.89
N HIS A 357 40.98 62.19 0.44
CA HIS A 357 41.74 63.10 1.31
C HIS A 357 43.25 62.79 1.34
N LEU A 358 43.64 61.52 1.26
CA LEU A 358 45.05 61.11 1.16
C LEU A 358 45.69 61.46 -0.20
N GLY A 359 44.92 61.40 -1.29
CA GLY A 359 45.38 61.83 -2.62
C GLY A 359 45.70 63.32 -2.72
N THR A 360 45.02 64.17 -1.94
CA THR A 360 45.27 65.62 -1.91
C THR A 360 46.46 66.04 -1.04
N CYS A 361 46.89 65.22 -0.09
CA CYS A 361 48.02 65.54 0.80
C CYS A 361 49.40 65.27 0.17
N HIS A 362 49.46 64.46 -0.90
CA HIS A 362 50.72 64.10 -1.54
C HIS A 362 51.24 65.14 -2.55
N GLU A 363 50.45 66.16 -2.91
CA GLU A 363 50.84 67.21 -3.87
C GLU A 363 51.62 68.39 -3.25
N THR A 364 51.71 68.50 -1.91
CA THR A 364 52.35 69.66 -1.24
C THR A 364 53.75 69.43 -0.64
N LYS A 365 54.35 68.25 -0.78
CA LYS A 365 55.75 68.01 -0.37
C LYS A 365 56.46 67.09 -1.36
N GLY A 366 57.21 67.67 -2.30
CA GLY A 366 58.17 66.91 -3.10
C GLY A 366 58.53 67.51 -4.46
N SER A 367 59.12 68.70 -4.47
CA SER A 367 60.04 69.07 -5.56
C SER A 367 61.33 68.24 -5.41
N LEU A 368 61.86 67.72 -6.53
CA LEU A 368 62.95 66.74 -6.68
C LEU A 368 62.53 65.31 -6.27
N TRP A 369 62.25 64.38 -7.18
CA TRP A 369 63.08 63.93 -8.30
C TRP A 369 62.26 63.54 -9.54
N PHE A 370 62.83 63.84 -10.70
CA PHE A 370 62.38 63.45 -12.04
C PHE A 370 62.77 62.00 -12.37
N PHE A 371 61.90 61.30 -13.13
CA PHE A 371 62.13 60.31 -14.24
C PHE A 371 61.26 59.02 -14.19
N PRO A 372 60.94 58.38 -15.35
CA PRO A 372 59.60 58.47 -15.94
C PRO A 372 58.93 57.10 -16.21
N GLY A 373 57.62 57.15 -16.43
CA GLY A 373 56.93 56.42 -17.52
C GLY A 373 56.71 54.91 -17.39
N GLY A 374 55.43 54.51 -17.32
CA GLY A 374 55.01 53.15 -17.69
C GLY A 374 53.68 52.72 -17.09
N SER A 375 52.63 52.77 -17.91
CA SER A 375 51.23 52.43 -17.62
C SER A 375 50.95 51.01 -17.09
N PRO A 376 49.75 50.77 -16.51
CA PRO A 376 49.38 49.54 -15.82
C PRO A 376 48.72 48.51 -16.76
N SER A 377 48.76 47.22 -16.39
CA SER A 377 47.85 46.22 -16.96
C SER A 377 47.43 45.19 -15.92
N CYS A 378 46.16 45.27 -15.57
CA CYS A 378 45.37 44.24 -14.89
C CYS A 378 45.36 42.94 -15.71
N PHE A 379 45.38 41.80 -15.02
CA PHE A 379 44.53 40.65 -15.32
C PHE A 379 44.14 39.95 -14.01
#